data_AF-A0A250VT85-F1
#
_entry.id   AF-A0A250VT85-F1
#
_cell.length_a   1.000
_cell.length_b   1.000
_cell.length_c   1.000
_cell.angle_alpha   90.00
_cell.angle_beta   90.00
_cell.angle_gamma   90.00
#
_symmetry.space_group_name_H-M   'P 1'
#
loop_
_entity.id
_entity.type
_entity.pdbx_description
1 polymer ?
#
loop_
_entity_poly.entity_id
_entity_poly.type
_entity_poly.pdbx_seq_one_letter_code
_entity_poly.pdbx_strand_id
1 'polypeptide(L)'
;MNEIADFLRARLAEDAARQQDVWEESHHRDCESLPDVLHPNNETGACNCGLPARVLADVEAKLALIDHMVGMLTAAEGDTEVDHYGALDAAEKTLCLLAQPFAGHPDHKGEEWTP
;
A
#
# COMPACT_ATOMS: atom_id res chain seq x y z
N MET A 1 -16.83 -4.02 3.55
CA MET A 1 -15.95 -2.82 3.66
C MET A 1 -14.70 -3.06 4.49
N ASN A 2 -14.79 -3.65 5.69
CA ASN A 2 -13.58 -3.94 6.48
C ASN A 2 -12.61 -4.91 5.77
N GLU A 3 -13.15 -5.84 4.97
CA GLU A 3 -12.36 -6.87 4.28
C GLU A 3 -11.37 -6.31 3.24
N ILE A 4 -11.77 -5.34 2.41
CA ILE A 4 -10.83 -4.73 1.44
C ILE A 4 -9.77 -3.89 2.16
N ALA A 5 -10.14 -3.22 3.26
CA ALA A 5 -9.20 -2.47 4.08
C ALA A 5 -8.18 -3.39 4.76
N ASP A 6 -8.63 -4.50 5.34
CA ASP A 6 -7.76 -5.50 5.97
C ASP A 6 -6.83 -6.18 4.95
N PHE A 7 -7.36 -6.52 3.77
CA PHE A 7 -6.56 -6.99 2.65
C PHE A 7 -5.47 -5.98 2.27
N LEU A 8 -5.83 -4.71 2.06
CA LEU A 8 -4.88 -3.65 1.71
C LEU A 8 -3.82 -3.45 2.80
N ARG A 9 -4.21 -3.43 4.07
CA ARG A 9 -3.25 -3.34 5.20
C ARG A 9 -2.26 -4.50 5.21
N ALA A 10 -2.74 -5.72 4.97
CA ALA A 10 -1.88 -6.89 4.89
C ALA A 10 -0.88 -6.79 3.72
N ARG A 11 -1.35 -6.38 2.53
CA ARG A 11 -0.48 -6.24 1.35
C ARG A 11 0.56 -5.12 1.51
N LEU A 12 0.14 -3.98 2.05
CA LEU A 12 1.05 -2.86 2.31
C LEU A 12 2.07 -3.20 3.41
N ALA A 13 1.70 -4.02 4.40
CA ALA A 13 2.65 -4.52 5.39
C ALA A 13 3.70 -5.45 4.77
N GLU A 14 3.31 -6.30 3.82
CA GLU A 14 4.26 -7.13 3.06
C GLU A 14 5.20 -6.27 2.21
N ASP A 15 4.68 -5.24 1.53
CA ASP A 15 5.50 -4.32 0.76
C ASP A 15 6.49 -3.57 1.66
N ALA A 16 6.07 -3.09 2.83
CA ALA A 16 6.95 -2.45 3.80
C ALA A 16 8.02 -3.40 4.34
N ALA A 17 7.64 -4.64 4.69
CA ALA A 17 8.58 -5.65 5.16
C ALA A 17 9.64 -5.96 4.11
N ARG A 18 9.24 -6.06 2.84
CA ARG A 18 10.15 -6.27 1.71
C ARG A 18 11.16 -5.14 1.56
N GLN A 19 10.75 -3.88 1.77
CA GLN A 19 11.70 -2.75 1.72
C GLN A 19 12.61 -2.65 2.95
N GLN A 20 12.31 -3.36 4.03
CA GLN A 20 13.17 -3.42 5.22
C GLN A 20 14.15 -4.60 5.17
N ASP A 21 13.88 -5.59 4.32
CA ASP A 21 14.79 -6.70 4.07
C ASP A 21 15.82 -6.32 3.00
N VAL A 22 17.08 -6.19 3.41
CA VAL A 22 18.23 -5.84 2.55
C VAL A 22 18.36 -6.76 1.32
N TRP A 23 17.83 -7.98 1.36
CA TRP A 23 17.91 -8.94 0.26
C TRP A 23 16.72 -8.89 -0.70
N GLU A 24 15.60 -8.31 -0.28
CA GLU A 24 14.38 -8.20 -1.08
C GLU A 24 14.00 -6.75 -1.43
N GLU A 25 14.72 -5.78 -0.85
CA GLU A 25 14.52 -4.34 -1.03
C GLU A 25 14.53 -3.95 -2.51
N SER A 26 13.65 -3.02 -2.86
CA SER A 26 13.53 -2.53 -4.23
C SER A 26 14.41 -1.32 -4.44
N HIS A 27 15.27 -1.39 -5.45
CA HIS A 27 16.14 -0.28 -5.83
C HIS A 27 15.80 0.27 -7.22
N HIS A 28 16.22 1.51 -7.48
CA HIS A 28 16.18 2.04 -8.84
C HIS A 28 16.99 1.11 -9.75
N ARG A 29 16.59 0.97 -11.02
CA ARG A 29 17.31 0.15 -12.01
C ARG A 29 18.80 0.52 -12.11
N ASP A 30 19.11 1.77 -11.77
CA ASP A 30 20.45 2.35 -11.79
C ASP A 30 21.08 2.48 -10.38
N CYS A 31 20.53 1.87 -9.30
CA CYS A 31 21.23 1.88 -8.00
C CYS A 31 22.45 0.96 -8.08
N GLU A 32 23.61 1.50 -7.70
CA GLU A 32 24.89 0.78 -7.63
C GLU A 32 24.97 -0.18 -6.42
N SER A 33 23.95 -0.19 -5.55
CA SER A 33 23.82 -1.15 -4.44
C SER A 33 23.41 -2.52 -4.97
N LEU A 34 24.35 -3.25 -5.55
CA LEU A 34 24.19 -4.68 -5.74
C LEU A 34 24.38 -5.40 -4.39
N PRO A 35 23.69 -6.52 -4.14
CA PRO A 35 23.89 -7.33 -2.93
C PRO A 35 25.36 -7.72 -2.80
N ASP A 36 25.98 -7.32 -1.68
CA ASP A 36 27.31 -7.56 -1.05
C ASP A 36 28.50 -8.17 -1.81
N VAL A 37 28.31 -8.89 -2.90
CA VAL A 37 29.36 -9.62 -3.63
C VAL A 37 30.36 -8.67 -4.33
N LEU A 38 30.03 -7.38 -4.50
CA LEU A 38 30.86 -6.45 -5.28
C LEU A 38 31.53 -5.32 -4.46
N HIS A 39 31.15 -5.08 -3.20
CA HIS A 39 31.66 -3.93 -2.42
C HIS A 39 31.91 -4.23 -0.94
N PRO A 40 33.05 -4.84 -0.57
CA PRO A 40 33.36 -5.27 0.80
C PRO A 40 33.60 -4.12 1.81
N ASN A 41 33.56 -2.86 1.37
CA ASN A 41 33.77 -1.67 2.20
C ASN A 41 32.50 -0.85 2.42
N ASN A 42 31.38 -1.22 1.82
CA ASN A 42 30.10 -0.59 2.10
C ASN A 42 29.45 -1.32 3.29
N GLU A 43 28.71 -0.60 4.13
CA GLU A 43 27.79 -1.26 5.06
C GLU A 43 26.80 -2.09 4.22
N THR A 44 26.67 -3.38 4.54
CA THR A 44 25.72 -4.29 3.88
C THR A 44 24.35 -3.61 3.79
N GLY A 45 23.86 -3.35 2.58
CA GLY A 45 22.56 -2.71 2.34
C GLY A 45 22.54 -1.17 2.23
N ALA A 46 23.67 -0.47 2.23
CA ALA A 46 23.67 0.98 2.06
C ALA A 46 23.38 1.42 0.60
N CYS A 47 22.12 1.50 0.17
CA CYS A 47 21.72 2.18 -1.07
C CYS A 47 21.30 3.63 -0.79
N ASN A 48 21.87 4.57 -1.57
CA ASN A 48 21.52 5.99 -1.51
C ASN A 48 20.51 6.42 -2.59
N CYS A 49 19.92 5.49 -3.36
CA CYS A 49 18.98 5.86 -4.43
C CYS A 49 17.65 6.43 -3.93
N GLY A 50 17.35 6.27 -2.63
CA GLY A 50 16.15 6.80 -1.99
C GLY A 50 14.84 6.11 -2.38
N LEU A 51 14.86 5.12 -3.28
CA LEU A 51 13.66 4.37 -3.66
C LEU A 51 13.03 3.63 -2.48
N PRO A 52 13.78 2.93 -1.62
CA PRO A 52 13.16 2.18 -0.52
C PRO A 52 12.45 3.10 0.48
N ALA A 53 13.12 4.18 0.89
CA ALA A 53 12.52 5.21 1.75
C ALA A 53 11.28 5.83 1.12
N ARG A 54 11.28 6.05 -0.21
CA ARG A 54 10.10 6.54 -0.93
C ARG A 54 8.95 5.52 -0.92
N VAL A 55 9.22 4.24 -1.11
CA VAL A 55 8.20 3.18 -1.06
C VAL A 55 7.62 3.06 0.34
N LEU A 56 8.44 3.13 1.39
CA LEU A 56 7.96 3.16 2.78
C LEU A 56 7.05 4.35 3.06
N ALA A 57 7.44 5.56 2.61
CA ALA A 57 6.61 6.75 2.75
C ALA A 57 5.28 6.64 1.96
N ASP A 58 5.30 6.01 0.79
CA ASP A 58 4.09 5.73 -0.01
C ASP A 58 3.17 4.72 0.70
N VAL A 59 3.73 3.69 1.32
CA VAL A 59 2.98 2.74 2.17
C VAL A 59 2.32 3.48 3.33
N GLU A 60 3.05 4.31 4.07
CA GLU A 60 2.50 5.10 5.18
C GLU A 60 1.35 6.02 4.71
N ALA A 61 1.53 6.72 3.59
CA ALA A 61 0.50 7.58 3.02
C ALA A 61 -0.77 6.79 2.64
N LYS A 62 -0.60 5.60 2.04
CA LYS A 62 -1.72 4.72 1.69
C LYS A 62 -2.44 4.18 2.92
N LEU A 63 -1.72 3.82 3.98
CA LEU A 63 -2.32 3.38 5.24
C LEU A 63 -3.17 4.50 5.87
N ALA A 64 -2.64 5.73 5.91
CA ALA A 64 -3.41 6.88 6.39
C ALA A 64 -4.65 7.16 5.53
N LEU A 65 -4.56 6.99 4.21
CA LEU A 65 -5.70 7.12 3.31
C LEU A 65 -6.76 6.04 3.57
N ILE A 66 -6.35 4.78 3.75
CA ILE A 66 -7.26 3.68 4.09
C ILE A 66 -8.00 3.96 5.39
N ASP A 67 -7.29 4.39 6.44
CA ASP A 67 -7.90 4.72 7.73
C ASP A 67 -8.88 5.88 7.61
N HIS A 68 -8.56 6.88 6.79
CA HIS A 68 -9.48 7.99 6.51
C HIS A 68 -10.76 7.52 5.80
N MET A 69 -10.64 6.69 4.75
CA MET A 69 -11.79 6.17 4.00
C MET A 69 -12.66 5.27 4.87
N VAL A 70 -12.06 4.38 5.66
CA VAL A 70 -12.79 3.53 6.62
C VAL A 70 -13.52 4.38 7.65
N GLY A 71 -12.85 5.41 8.20
CA GLY A 71 -13.48 6.35 9.12
C GLY A 71 -14.70 7.06 8.54
N MET A 72 -14.64 7.48 7.27
CA MET A 72 -15.79 8.06 6.56
C MET A 72 -16.94 7.09 6.42
N LEU A 73 -16.66 5.85 6.00
CA LEU A 73 -17.67 4.81 5.80
C LEU A 73 -18.34 4.44 7.12
N THR A 74 -17.57 4.24 8.19
CA THR A 74 -18.09 3.95 9.53
C THR A 74 -18.87 5.13 10.11
N ALA A 75 -18.46 6.37 9.89
CA ALA A 75 -19.19 7.54 10.38
C ALA A 75 -20.60 7.67 9.76
N ALA A 76 -20.77 7.17 8.53
CA ALA A 76 -22.06 7.16 7.87
C ALA A 76 -22.93 5.94 8.21
N GLU A 77 -22.39 4.90 8.86
CA GLU A 77 -23.17 3.77 9.37
C GLU A 77 -24.07 4.23 10.54
N GLY A 78 -25.27 4.69 10.20
CA GLY A 78 -26.24 5.22 11.17
C GLY A 78 -26.68 6.66 10.88
N ASP A 79 -26.03 7.31 9.91
CA ASP A 79 -26.50 8.57 9.36
C ASP A 79 -27.53 8.32 8.26
N THR A 80 -28.62 9.09 8.27
CA THR A 80 -29.72 8.96 7.29
C THR A 80 -29.79 10.15 6.34
N GLU A 81 -28.86 11.11 6.46
CA GLU A 81 -28.81 12.25 5.57
C GLU A 81 -28.34 11.86 4.16
N VAL A 82 -29.10 12.30 3.17
CA VAL A 82 -29.00 11.87 1.75
C VAL A 82 -27.81 12.51 1.03
N ASP A 83 -27.23 13.57 1.57
CA ASP A 83 -26.10 14.29 0.97
C ASP A 83 -24.75 13.56 1.11
N HIS A 84 -24.68 12.49 1.91
CA HIS A 84 -23.44 11.75 2.17
C HIS A 84 -23.13 10.66 1.12
N TYR A 85 -24.10 10.25 0.29
CA TYR A 85 -23.92 9.12 -0.64
C TYR A 85 -22.78 9.31 -1.65
N GLY A 86 -22.53 10.54 -2.12
CA GLY A 86 -21.42 10.82 -3.04
C GLY A 86 -20.04 10.66 -2.38
N ALA A 87 -19.91 11.02 -1.11
CA ALA A 87 -18.67 10.85 -0.36
C ALA A 87 -18.41 9.37 -0.03
N LEU A 88 -19.46 8.60 0.23
CA LEU A 88 -19.36 7.15 0.49
C LEU A 88 -18.94 6.37 -0.75
N ASP A 89 -19.58 6.63 -1.89
CA ASP A 89 -19.19 6.02 -3.18
C ASP A 89 -17.72 6.35 -3.53
N ALA A 90 -17.29 7.60 -3.31
CA ALA A 90 -15.90 7.99 -3.51
C ALA A 90 -14.93 7.24 -2.59
N ALA A 91 -15.31 7.01 -1.33
CA ALA A 91 -14.50 6.27 -0.37
C ALA A 91 -14.36 4.79 -0.76
N GLU A 92 -15.47 4.14 -1.12
CA GLU A 92 -15.46 2.75 -1.60
C GLU A 92 -14.61 2.59 -2.87
N LYS A 93 -14.83 3.45 -3.87
CA LYS A 93 -14.04 3.43 -5.12
C LYS A 93 -12.56 3.67 -4.89
N THR A 94 -12.20 4.53 -3.95
CA THR A 94 -10.80 4.77 -3.59
C THR A 94 -10.15 3.49 -3.06
N LEU A 95 -10.84 2.74 -2.20
CA LEU A 95 -10.34 1.45 -1.70
C LEU A 95 -10.22 0.41 -2.84
N CYS A 96 -11.20 0.33 -3.74
CA CYS A 96 -11.13 -0.55 -4.93
C CYS A 96 -9.95 -0.19 -5.86
N LEU A 97 -9.69 1.10 -6.07
CA LEU A 97 -8.55 1.59 -6.85
C LEU A 97 -7.21 1.22 -6.21
N LEU A 98 -7.10 1.34 -4.88
CA LEU A 98 -5.90 0.92 -4.15
C LEU A 98 -5.66 -0.58 -4.20
N ALA A 99 -6.72 -1.39 -4.40
CA ALA A 99 -6.61 -2.85 -4.50
C ALA A 99 -6.13 -3.33 -5.88
N GLN A 100 -6.27 -2.52 -6.93
CA GLN A 100 -5.94 -2.90 -8.31
C GLN A 100 -4.53 -3.45 -8.53
N PRO A 101 -3.46 -2.91 -7.91
CA PRO A 101 -2.12 -3.48 -8.03
C PRO A 101 -2.03 -4.95 -7.59
N PHE A 102 -2.99 -5.42 -6.79
CA PHE A 102 -3.03 -6.77 -6.22
C PHE A 102 -4.05 -7.68 -6.90
N ALA A 103 -4.59 -7.32 -8.07
CA ALA A 103 -5.64 -8.08 -8.75
C ALA A 103 -5.29 -9.55 -9.07
N GLY A 104 -3.99 -9.90 -9.13
CA GLY A 104 -3.51 -11.27 -9.31
C GLY A 104 -3.30 -12.07 -8.01
N HIS A 105 -3.54 -11.46 -6.84
CA HIS A 105 -3.36 -12.12 -5.55
C HIS A 105 -4.51 -13.11 -5.27
N PRO A 106 -4.26 -14.32 -4.71
CA PRO A 106 -5.31 -15.31 -4.43
C PRO A 106 -6.45 -14.80 -3.56
N ASP A 107 -6.14 -13.91 -2.61
CA ASP A 107 -7.13 -13.31 -1.70
C ASP A 107 -7.82 -12.06 -2.28
N HIS A 108 -7.45 -11.63 -3.49
CA HIS A 108 -8.13 -10.52 -4.16
C HIS A 108 -9.48 -10.99 -4.73
N LYS A 109 -10.57 -10.25 -4.47
CA LYS A 109 -11.92 -10.65 -4.91
C LYS A 109 -12.27 -10.38 -6.38
N GLY A 110 -11.26 -10.25 -7.23
CA GLY A 110 -11.42 -9.98 -8.67
C GLY A 110 -12.39 -8.83 -9.00
N GLU A 111 -13.46 -9.17 -9.73
CA GLU A 111 -14.47 -8.22 -10.22
C GLU A 111 -15.20 -7.45 -9.10
N GLU A 112 -15.34 -8.03 -7.90
CA GLU A 112 -16.00 -7.36 -6.75
C GLU A 112 -15.25 -6.10 -6.30
N TRP A 113 -13.92 -6.06 -6.49
CA TRP A 113 -13.08 -4.91 -6.13
C TRP A 113 -12.62 -4.12 -7.35
N THR A 114 -13.31 -4.28 -8.49
CA THR A 114 -13.12 -3.41 -9.66
C THR A 114 -13.92 -2.11 -9.43
N PRO A 115 -13.31 -0.93 -9.64
CA PRO A 115 -13.94 0.37 -9.36
C PRO A 115 -15.14 0.70 -10.25
#